data_AF-A0A7G9S1H3-F1
#
_entry.id   AF-A0A7G9S1H3-F1
#
_cell.length_a   1.000
_cell.length_b   1.000
_cell.length_c   1.000
_cell.angle_alpha   90.00
_cell.angle_beta   90.00
_cell.angle_gamma   90.00
#
_symmetry.space_group_name_H-M   'P 1'
#
loop_
_entity.id
_entity.type
_entity.pdbx_description
1 polymer ?
#
loop_
_entity_poly.entity_id
_entity_poly.type
_entity_poly.pdbx_seq_one_letter_code
_entity_poly.pdbx_strand_id
1 'polypeptide(L)'
;MKKFIPFILLCILLSGCTSNFQNKIEENSKSHVKFEVNGQESEFDIVSGATTGKNNGQVYIGEEKEAKMKWSGRPAVGIIQGDFYYDSLYFNGGYLATLSIVKEPLTDRIIHVHLDERATWDYFAVAWQNQTKRTSGYANWQMQNERTNVSLVTIVNTMTYLEHQVIEKNSVSGSFKTPEGSSTSGSKGFIPLLHQIEPKLKQKSNQTMISVTQDVGGGLFASMQVVYDKNSNNIVDLHYDEYFADEKDLIEDPNLKMYYRQSKYQSPIYNDHVDKTFKENVDSYRSNSKSRSELIESDSFGEWFNPLIKEINNLHQN
;
A
#
# COMPACT_ATOMS: atom_id res chain seq x y z
N MET A 1 -41.64 -15.66 -72.49
CA MET A 1 -40.83 -15.03 -73.55
C MET A 1 -41.34 -13.62 -73.80
N LYS A 2 -40.44 -12.60 -73.71
CA LYS A 2 -40.53 -11.21 -74.24
C LYS A 2 -41.65 -10.32 -73.65
N LYS A 3 -41.46 -9.04 -73.29
CA LYS A 3 -40.37 -8.05 -73.38
C LYS A 3 -40.70 -6.84 -72.47
N PHE A 4 -39.65 -6.29 -71.85
CA PHE A 4 -39.35 -4.88 -71.49
C PHE A 4 -40.36 -3.74 -71.76
N ILE A 5 -40.43 -2.79 -70.81
CA ILE A 5 -39.97 -1.38 -70.94
C ILE A 5 -39.69 -0.80 -69.52
N PRO A 6 -38.66 0.06 -69.33
CA PRO A 6 -38.10 0.41 -68.02
C PRO A 6 -38.60 1.76 -67.48
N PHE A 7 -38.52 1.97 -66.17
CA PHE A 7 -38.58 3.29 -65.56
C PHE A 7 -37.28 3.61 -64.83
N ILE A 8 -36.73 4.75 -65.20
CA ILE A 8 -35.49 5.37 -64.76
C ILE A 8 -35.61 5.71 -63.28
N LEU A 9 -34.72 5.17 -62.44
CA LEU A 9 -34.54 5.66 -61.07
C LEU A 9 -33.16 6.32 -60.94
N LEU A 10 -33.26 7.57 -60.52
CA LEU A 10 -32.24 8.60 -60.38
C LEU A 10 -31.10 8.18 -59.43
N CYS A 11 -29.86 8.34 -59.90
CA CYS A 11 -28.64 8.19 -59.12
C CYS A 11 -28.59 9.19 -57.95
N ILE A 12 -28.39 8.69 -56.73
CA ILE A 12 -27.73 9.45 -55.65
C ILE A 12 -26.46 8.69 -55.29
N LEU A 13 -25.33 9.27 -55.70
CA LEU A 13 -23.98 8.86 -55.33
C LEU A 13 -23.76 9.20 -53.86
N LEU A 14 -23.73 8.20 -52.98
CA LEU A 14 -23.09 8.32 -51.68
C LEU A 14 -21.71 7.66 -51.76
N SER A 15 -20.71 8.53 -51.90
CA SER A 15 -19.29 8.20 -51.80
C SER A 15 -18.99 7.66 -50.40
N GLY A 16 -19.06 6.34 -50.22
CA GLY A 16 -18.54 5.65 -49.05
C GLY A 16 -17.02 5.50 -49.15
N CYS A 17 -16.27 6.50 -48.69
CA CYS A 17 -14.84 6.38 -48.48
C CYS A 17 -14.57 5.45 -47.30
N THR A 18 -13.93 4.33 -47.59
CA THR A 18 -13.08 3.58 -46.66
C THR A 18 -11.97 4.47 -46.13
N SER A 19 -11.84 4.62 -44.82
CA SER A 19 -10.54 4.92 -44.20
C SER A 19 -10.50 4.54 -42.72
N ASN A 20 -9.54 3.67 -42.42
CA ASN A 20 -8.79 3.52 -41.17
C ASN A 20 -9.55 3.37 -39.84
N PHE A 21 -9.73 2.09 -39.48
CA PHE A 21 -9.68 1.63 -38.10
C PHE A 21 -8.30 1.96 -37.51
N GLN A 22 -8.16 3.16 -36.96
CA GLN A 22 -7.05 3.51 -36.10
C GLN A 22 -7.62 3.57 -34.69
N ASN A 23 -7.30 2.54 -33.88
CA ASN A 23 -7.54 2.53 -32.44
C ASN A 23 -7.02 3.85 -31.87
N LYS A 24 -7.93 4.77 -31.59
CA LYS A 24 -7.64 5.98 -30.83
C LYS A 24 -7.41 5.49 -29.41
N ILE A 25 -6.12 5.39 -29.06
CA ILE A 25 -5.64 5.25 -27.69
C ILE A 25 -6.47 6.22 -26.85
N GLU A 26 -7.23 5.70 -25.88
CA GLU A 26 -7.96 6.51 -24.91
C GLU A 26 -6.97 7.52 -24.31
N GLU A 27 -7.21 8.80 -24.57
CA GLU A 27 -6.49 9.91 -23.95
C GLU A 27 -6.52 9.74 -22.43
N ASN A 28 -5.37 9.91 -21.79
CA ASN A 28 -5.19 10.07 -20.35
C ASN A 28 -6.23 11.05 -19.80
N SER A 29 -7.36 10.57 -19.28
CA SER A 29 -8.30 11.43 -18.56
C SER A 29 -7.69 11.77 -17.20
N LYS A 30 -6.92 12.87 -17.17
CA LYS A 30 -6.48 13.49 -15.92
C LYS A 30 -7.72 13.88 -15.14
N SER A 31 -7.96 13.19 -14.03
CA SER A 31 -8.98 13.55 -13.05
C SER A 31 -8.25 13.89 -11.76
N HIS A 32 -8.68 14.98 -11.13
CA HIS A 32 -8.14 15.41 -9.85
C HIS A 32 -8.83 14.63 -8.74
N VAL A 33 -8.07 14.07 -7.82
CA VAL A 33 -8.59 13.28 -6.70
C VAL A 33 -8.08 13.83 -5.39
N LYS A 34 -9.00 13.86 -4.43
CA LYS A 34 -8.78 14.15 -3.03
C LYS A 34 -9.14 12.90 -2.23
N PHE A 35 -8.22 12.38 -1.43
CA PHE A 35 -8.47 11.22 -0.57
C PHE A 35 -7.70 11.34 0.74
N GLU A 36 -8.24 10.73 1.79
CA GLU A 36 -7.69 10.81 3.15
C GLU A 36 -7.30 9.41 3.64
N VAL A 37 -6.15 9.31 4.30
CA VAL A 37 -5.72 8.11 5.01
C VAL A 37 -5.20 8.51 6.38
N ASN A 38 -5.77 7.97 7.45
CA ASN A 38 -5.35 8.26 8.83
C ASN A 38 -5.32 9.77 9.17
N GLY A 39 -6.29 10.55 8.67
CA GLY A 39 -6.31 12.01 8.83
C GLY A 39 -5.33 12.77 7.94
N GLN A 40 -4.55 12.08 7.10
CA GLN A 40 -3.65 12.68 6.11
C GLN A 40 -4.38 12.82 4.77
N GLU A 41 -4.82 14.04 4.50
CA GLU A 41 -5.46 14.39 3.24
C GLU A 41 -4.41 14.61 2.14
N SER A 42 -4.58 13.96 1.00
CA SER A 42 -3.70 14.07 -0.16
C SER A 42 -4.50 14.41 -1.41
N GLU A 43 -3.95 15.28 -2.24
CA GLU A 43 -4.54 15.73 -3.49
C GLU A 43 -3.55 15.53 -4.64
N PHE A 44 -3.98 14.89 -5.73
CA PHE A 44 -3.18 14.72 -6.94
C PHE A 44 -4.03 14.39 -8.15
N ASP A 45 -3.45 14.57 -9.33
CA ASP A 45 -4.02 14.10 -10.59
C ASP A 45 -3.76 12.60 -10.76
N ILE A 46 -4.70 11.88 -11.36
CA ILE A 46 -4.57 10.44 -11.62
C ILE A 46 -4.43 10.13 -13.12
N VAL A 47 -3.72 9.05 -13.42
CA VAL A 47 -3.38 8.59 -14.77
C VAL A 47 -3.49 7.07 -14.89
N SER A 48 -3.64 6.53 -16.10
CA SER A 48 -3.77 5.07 -16.36
C SER A 48 -2.44 4.29 -16.28
N GLY A 49 -1.42 4.83 -15.64
CA GLY A 49 -0.13 4.18 -15.42
C GLY A 49 0.91 5.15 -14.86
N ALA A 50 2.11 4.65 -14.55
CA ALA A 50 3.19 5.52 -14.09
C ALA A 50 3.64 6.47 -15.22
N THR A 51 3.52 7.78 -15.00
CA THR A 51 4.07 8.78 -15.91
C THR A 51 5.50 9.11 -15.48
N THR A 52 6.47 8.64 -16.27
CA THR A 52 7.81 9.26 -16.31
C THR A 52 7.72 10.46 -17.26
N GLY A 53 6.90 11.44 -16.92
CA GLY A 53 6.64 12.63 -17.74
C GLY A 53 7.33 13.86 -17.16
N LYS A 54 7.80 14.77 -18.02
CA LYS A 54 8.33 16.08 -17.62
C LYS A 54 7.35 16.74 -16.66
N ASN A 55 7.81 16.99 -15.45
CA ASN A 55 7.11 17.72 -14.41
C ASN A 55 6.93 19.19 -14.85
N ASN A 56 5.98 19.43 -15.76
CA ASN A 56 5.53 20.77 -16.12
C ASN A 56 4.52 21.18 -15.05
N GLY A 57 4.91 22.09 -14.17
CA GLY A 57 4.03 22.54 -13.09
C GLY A 57 4.75 23.49 -12.15
N GLN A 58 4.02 23.98 -11.15
CA GLN A 58 4.59 24.78 -10.08
C GLN A 58 5.58 23.93 -9.28
N VAL A 59 6.76 24.48 -9.05
CA VAL A 59 7.82 23.86 -8.25
C VAL A 59 7.66 24.32 -6.80
N TYR A 60 7.56 23.35 -5.90
CA TYR A 60 7.51 23.54 -4.46
C TYR A 60 8.82 23.07 -3.83
N ILE A 61 9.37 23.85 -2.90
CA ILE A 61 10.62 23.57 -2.19
C ILE A 61 10.49 23.93 -0.70
N GLY A 62 11.41 23.43 0.13
CA GLY A 62 11.49 23.76 1.55
C GLY A 62 10.20 23.44 2.33
N GLU A 63 9.86 24.31 3.29
CA GLU A 63 8.71 24.16 4.18
C GLU A 63 7.37 24.08 3.43
N GLU A 64 7.22 24.79 2.31
CA GLU A 64 6.00 24.73 1.50
C GLU A 64 5.78 23.34 0.91
N LYS A 65 6.86 22.71 0.41
CA LYS A 65 6.80 21.33 -0.09
C LYS A 65 6.45 20.36 1.02
N GLU A 66 7.10 20.49 2.18
CA GLU A 66 6.85 19.63 3.33
C GLU A 66 5.41 19.74 3.84
N ALA A 67 4.85 20.95 3.87
CA ALA A 67 3.46 21.19 4.26
C ALA A 67 2.45 20.57 3.27
N LYS A 68 2.78 20.53 1.97
CA LYS A 68 1.89 19.99 0.93
C LYS A 68 2.02 18.48 0.75
N MET A 69 3.18 17.89 1.02
CA MET A 69 3.39 16.45 0.86
C MET A 69 2.90 15.68 2.09
N LYS A 70 1.67 15.16 1.98
CA LYS A 70 1.02 14.36 3.01
C LYS A 70 0.94 12.89 2.57
N TRP A 71 1.17 11.99 3.52
CA TRP A 71 0.95 10.54 3.38
C TRP A 71 0.98 9.90 4.76
N SER A 72 0.40 8.71 4.88
CA SER A 72 0.53 7.85 6.05
C SER A 72 0.99 6.46 5.62
N GLY A 73 2.08 5.97 6.21
CA GLY A 73 2.58 4.60 5.99
C GLY A 73 2.11 3.59 7.04
N ARG A 74 1.65 4.08 8.21
CA ARG A 74 1.23 3.26 9.36
C ARG A 74 -0.17 2.63 9.13
N PRO A 75 -0.49 1.51 9.81
CA PRO A 75 -1.85 0.98 9.86
C PRO A 75 -2.83 1.98 10.52
N ALA A 76 -4.10 1.88 10.16
CA ALA A 76 -5.18 2.64 10.80
C ALA A 76 -5.47 2.10 12.20
N VAL A 77 -5.81 2.98 13.14
CA VAL A 77 -6.23 2.57 14.49
C VAL A 77 -7.53 1.78 14.39
N GLY A 78 -7.60 0.66 15.10
CA GLY A 78 -8.76 -0.22 15.12
C GLY A 78 -8.39 -1.69 14.99
N ILE A 79 -9.41 -2.50 14.69
CA ILE A 79 -9.33 -3.95 14.60
C ILE A 79 -9.61 -4.38 13.16
N ILE A 80 -8.80 -5.30 12.65
CA ILE A 80 -9.04 -5.99 11.38
C ILE A 80 -9.05 -7.49 11.68
N GLN A 81 -10.14 -8.18 11.34
CA GLN A 81 -10.27 -9.62 11.51
C GLN A 81 -10.94 -10.24 10.30
N GLY A 82 -10.38 -11.33 9.77
CA GLY A 82 -11.01 -12.07 8.70
C GLY A 82 -10.10 -13.05 7.96
N ASP A 83 -10.54 -13.46 6.78
CA ASP A 83 -9.85 -14.40 5.90
C ASP A 83 -8.63 -13.73 5.28
N PHE A 84 -7.45 -14.31 5.52
CA PHE A 84 -6.17 -13.70 5.15
C PHE A 84 -5.64 -14.28 3.85
N TYR A 85 -5.17 -13.40 2.97
CA TYR A 85 -4.51 -13.75 1.72
C TYR A 85 -3.23 -12.93 1.58
N TYR A 86 -2.18 -13.60 1.11
CA TYR A 86 -0.89 -12.97 0.84
C TYR A 86 -0.36 -13.38 -0.53
N ASP A 87 0.25 -12.43 -1.22
CA ASP A 87 1.06 -12.71 -2.39
C ASP A 87 2.21 -11.71 -2.55
N SER A 88 3.16 -12.05 -3.41
CA SER A 88 4.29 -11.18 -3.75
C SER A 88 4.72 -11.34 -5.20
N LEU A 89 5.38 -10.31 -5.73
CA LEU A 89 5.84 -10.28 -7.11
C LEU A 89 7.21 -9.60 -7.20
N TYR A 90 8.19 -10.31 -7.78
CA TYR A 90 9.45 -9.70 -8.19
C TYR A 90 9.28 -8.96 -9.52
N PHE A 91 9.83 -7.75 -9.62
CA PHE A 91 9.77 -6.93 -10.83
C PHE A 91 11.02 -6.08 -11.02
N ASN A 92 11.21 -5.54 -12.24
CA ASN A 92 12.29 -4.61 -12.61
C ASN A 92 13.68 -5.02 -12.10
N GLY A 93 14.03 -6.30 -12.23
CA GLY A 93 15.37 -6.79 -11.90
C GLY A 93 15.63 -7.07 -10.40
N GLY A 94 14.60 -7.07 -9.54
CA GLY A 94 14.73 -7.59 -8.17
C GLY A 94 13.98 -6.82 -7.08
N TYR A 95 13.15 -5.84 -7.43
CA TYR A 95 12.24 -5.23 -6.45
C TYR A 95 11.15 -6.24 -6.10
N LEU A 96 10.71 -6.25 -4.85
CA LEU A 96 9.68 -7.17 -4.37
C LEU A 96 8.44 -6.36 -3.96
N ALA A 97 7.37 -6.44 -4.75
CA ALA A 97 6.06 -5.98 -4.35
C ALA A 97 5.41 -7.05 -3.46
N THR A 98 4.74 -6.64 -2.38
CA THR A 98 4.01 -7.52 -1.46
C THR A 98 2.59 -7.00 -1.27
N LEU A 99 1.66 -7.94 -1.08
CA LEU A 99 0.24 -7.67 -0.96
C LEU A 99 -0.35 -8.56 0.12
N SER A 100 -0.99 -7.94 1.11
CA SER A 100 -1.89 -8.62 2.06
C SER A 100 -3.32 -8.16 1.83
N ILE A 101 -4.27 -9.09 1.86
CA ILE A 101 -5.72 -8.81 1.77
C ILE A 101 -6.43 -9.54 2.90
N VAL A 102 -7.36 -8.85 3.56
CA VAL A 102 -8.32 -9.47 4.47
C VAL A 102 -9.73 -9.33 3.93
N LYS A 103 -10.45 -10.44 3.93
CA LYS A 103 -11.88 -10.46 3.63
C LYS A 103 -12.71 -10.76 4.87
N GLU A 104 -13.84 -10.08 4.99
CA GLU A 104 -14.83 -10.41 6.00
C GLU A 104 -15.45 -11.79 5.70
N PRO A 105 -15.41 -12.76 6.63
CA PRO A 105 -15.82 -14.14 6.34
C PRO A 105 -17.29 -14.32 5.92
N LEU A 106 -18.19 -13.46 6.39
CA LEU A 106 -19.64 -13.58 6.14
C LEU A 106 -20.06 -12.96 4.81
N THR A 107 -19.43 -11.85 4.41
CA THR A 107 -19.83 -11.08 3.23
C THR A 107 -18.89 -11.28 2.04
N ASP A 108 -17.72 -11.91 2.26
CA ASP A 108 -16.59 -11.98 1.32
C ASP A 108 -16.10 -10.60 0.85
N ARG A 109 -16.45 -9.53 1.58
CA ARG A 109 -16.02 -8.16 1.28
C ARG A 109 -14.57 -7.98 1.67
N ILE A 110 -13.78 -7.36 0.79
CA ILE A 110 -12.43 -6.88 1.07
C ILE A 110 -12.53 -5.73 2.08
N ILE A 111 -12.00 -5.95 3.28
CA ILE A 111 -12.01 -4.98 4.38
C ILE A 111 -10.62 -4.39 4.65
N HIS A 112 -9.57 -5.05 4.16
CA HIS A 112 -8.21 -4.56 4.30
C HIS A 112 -7.35 -4.95 3.10
N VAL A 113 -6.50 -4.03 2.69
CA VAL A 113 -5.50 -4.22 1.63
C VAL A 113 -4.23 -3.50 2.11
N HIS A 114 -3.10 -4.18 2.03
CA HIS A 114 -1.79 -3.60 2.36
C HIS A 114 -0.80 -3.92 1.25
N LEU A 115 -0.38 -2.88 0.53
CA LEU A 115 0.67 -2.91 -0.46
C LEU A 115 1.96 -2.35 0.12
N ASP A 116 3.06 -3.03 -0.17
CA ASP A 116 4.41 -2.56 0.13
C ASP A 116 5.39 -3.01 -0.95
N GLU A 117 6.56 -2.38 -0.99
CA GLU A 117 7.66 -2.70 -1.88
C GLU A 117 8.97 -2.75 -1.09
N ARG A 118 9.75 -3.81 -1.30
CA ARG A 118 11.15 -3.86 -0.86
C ARG A 118 12.08 -3.54 -2.01
N ALA A 119 13.08 -2.69 -1.72
CA ALA A 119 14.13 -2.38 -2.68
C ALA A 119 15.00 -3.62 -2.97
N THR A 120 15.70 -3.59 -4.10
CA THR A 120 16.66 -4.65 -4.46
C THR A 120 17.82 -4.70 -3.47
N TRP A 121 18.53 -5.82 -3.44
CA TRP A 121 19.70 -6.00 -2.60
C TRP A 121 20.87 -5.08 -3.00
N ASP A 122 20.94 -4.69 -4.28
CA ASP A 122 21.96 -3.83 -4.88
C ASP A 122 21.45 -2.40 -5.14
N TYR A 123 20.35 -2.00 -4.48
CA TYR A 123 19.76 -0.68 -4.67
C TYR A 123 20.80 0.44 -4.47
N PHE A 124 20.83 1.40 -5.39
CA PHE A 124 21.90 2.40 -5.47
C PHE A 124 22.08 3.23 -4.19
N ALA A 125 20.98 3.48 -3.47
CA ALA A 125 21.02 4.13 -2.17
C ALA A 125 21.14 3.06 -1.10
N VAL A 126 22.37 2.83 -0.64
CA VAL A 126 22.76 1.72 0.26
C VAL A 126 21.87 1.63 1.50
N ALA A 127 21.52 2.77 2.11
CA ALA A 127 20.65 2.82 3.30
C ALA A 127 19.27 2.17 3.09
N TRP A 128 18.82 2.05 1.83
CA TRP A 128 17.50 1.53 1.48
C TRP A 128 17.55 0.12 0.88
N GLN A 129 18.73 -0.49 0.75
CA GLN A 129 18.88 -1.86 0.22
C GLN A 129 18.10 -2.87 1.05
N ASN A 130 17.31 -3.71 0.38
CA ASN A 130 16.41 -4.68 1.00
C ASN A 130 15.41 -4.08 2.02
N GLN A 131 15.27 -2.77 2.13
CA GLN A 131 14.29 -2.15 3.03
C GLN A 131 12.95 -2.05 2.33
N THR A 132 11.88 -2.22 3.11
CA THR A 132 10.54 -1.73 2.76
C THR A 132 10.60 -0.24 2.41
N LYS A 133 9.73 0.19 1.50
CA LYS A 133 9.60 1.59 1.10
C LYS A 133 8.48 2.32 1.84
N ARG A 134 7.51 1.59 2.43
CA ARG A 134 6.32 2.18 3.04
C ARG A 134 6.61 2.89 4.36
N THR A 135 7.41 2.26 5.22
CA THR A 135 7.53 2.65 6.64
C THR A 135 8.97 2.73 7.15
N SER A 136 9.97 2.53 6.29
CA SER A 136 11.39 2.66 6.65
C SER A 136 11.90 4.10 6.74
N GLY A 137 11.15 5.08 6.23
CA GLY A 137 11.64 6.44 5.99
C GLY A 137 12.08 6.70 4.54
N TYR A 138 12.02 5.69 3.67
CA TYR A 138 12.27 5.87 2.24
C TYR A 138 11.37 6.94 1.61
N ALA A 139 10.09 7.03 2.01
CA ALA A 139 9.17 8.07 1.54
C ALA A 139 9.60 9.49 1.99
N ASN A 140 10.12 9.63 3.23
CA ASN A 140 10.70 10.89 3.70
C ASN A 140 11.93 11.26 2.87
N TRP A 141 12.76 10.29 2.49
CA TRP A 141 13.88 10.51 1.56
C TRP A 141 13.38 10.88 0.15
N GLN A 142 12.32 10.25 -0.36
CA GLN A 142 11.71 10.64 -1.64
C GLN A 142 11.15 12.07 -1.63
N MET A 143 10.64 12.53 -0.48
CA MET A 143 10.20 13.90 -0.30
C MET A 143 11.35 14.91 -0.48
N GLN A 144 12.61 14.53 -0.31
CA GLN A 144 13.75 15.42 -0.54
C GLN A 144 14.20 15.49 -2.01
N ASN A 145 13.76 14.54 -2.84
CA ASN A 145 14.20 14.46 -4.24
C ASN A 145 13.50 15.52 -5.13
N GLU A 146 14.22 16.07 -6.11
CA GLU A 146 13.69 17.09 -7.03
C GLU A 146 12.47 16.62 -7.82
N ARG A 147 12.38 15.32 -8.10
CA ARG A 147 11.26 14.68 -8.80
C ARG A 147 9.91 14.96 -8.11
N THR A 148 9.90 15.12 -6.79
CA THR A 148 8.68 15.37 -6.02
C THR A 148 8.39 16.85 -5.81
N ASN A 149 9.26 17.75 -6.29
CA ASN A 149 9.02 19.21 -6.20
C ASN A 149 7.76 19.65 -6.96
N VAL A 150 7.34 18.88 -7.96
CA VAL A 150 6.13 19.19 -8.76
C VAL A 150 5.04 18.18 -8.50
N SER A 151 5.35 16.87 -8.46
CA SER A 151 4.32 15.85 -8.32
C SER A 151 3.71 15.79 -6.92
N LEU A 152 4.44 16.21 -5.88
CA LEU A 152 4.03 16.10 -4.47
C LEU A 152 3.61 14.69 -4.02
N VAL A 153 4.00 13.67 -4.79
CA VAL A 153 3.61 12.27 -4.62
C VAL A 153 4.83 11.43 -4.24
N THR A 154 4.68 10.65 -3.18
CA THR A 154 5.60 9.56 -2.81
C THR A 154 5.06 8.21 -3.29
N ILE A 155 5.89 7.17 -3.18
CA ILE A 155 5.44 5.80 -3.45
C ILE A 155 4.30 5.35 -2.52
N VAL A 156 4.24 5.87 -1.29
CA VAL A 156 3.19 5.52 -0.32
C VAL A 156 1.84 6.02 -0.79
N ASN A 157 1.77 7.21 -1.40
CA ASN A 157 0.55 7.72 -2.01
C ASN A 157 0.07 6.79 -3.14
N THR A 158 0.97 6.18 -3.91
CA THR A 158 0.61 5.17 -4.91
C THR A 158 0.03 3.91 -4.27
N MET A 159 0.67 3.40 -3.20
CA MET A 159 0.20 2.21 -2.48
C MET A 159 -1.20 2.43 -1.90
N THR A 160 -1.38 3.49 -1.10
CA THR A 160 -2.63 3.74 -0.39
C THR A 160 -3.79 4.09 -1.33
N TYR A 161 -3.50 4.76 -2.45
CA TYR A 161 -4.54 5.03 -3.44
C TYR A 161 -4.99 3.78 -4.22
N LEU A 162 -4.07 2.83 -4.46
CA LEU A 162 -4.43 1.54 -5.04
C LEU A 162 -5.24 0.70 -4.04
N GLU A 163 -4.82 0.66 -2.78
CA GLU A 163 -5.56 -0.01 -1.69
C GLU A 163 -7.00 0.54 -1.58
N HIS A 164 -7.16 1.86 -1.56
CA HIS A 164 -8.46 2.52 -1.56
C HIS A 164 -9.33 2.10 -2.75
N GLN A 165 -8.78 2.10 -3.97
CA GLN A 165 -9.53 1.66 -5.16
C GLN A 165 -9.97 0.20 -5.07
N VAL A 166 -9.16 -0.69 -4.48
CA VAL A 166 -9.51 -2.10 -4.31
C VAL A 166 -10.65 -2.26 -3.31
N ILE A 167 -10.60 -1.53 -2.19
CA ILE A 167 -11.65 -1.55 -1.16
C ILE A 167 -12.97 -1.00 -1.71
N GLU A 168 -12.94 0.17 -2.37
CA GLU A 168 -14.14 0.82 -2.94
C GLU A 168 -14.79 -0.03 -4.03
N LYS A 169 -13.98 -0.63 -4.92
CA LYS A 169 -14.49 -1.54 -5.96
C LYS A 169 -14.87 -2.92 -5.41
N ASN A 170 -14.44 -3.23 -4.18
CA ASN A 170 -14.45 -4.58 -3.63
C ASN A 170 -13.87 -5.63 -4.61
N SER A 171 -12.78 -5.28 -5.30
CA SER A 171 -12.21 -6.11 -6.36
C SER A 171 -10.74 -5.77 -6.64
N VAL A 172 -9.95 -6.81 -6.88
CA VAL A 172 -8.55 -6.69 -7.34
C VAL A 172 -8.42 -6.74 -8.87
N SER A 173 -9.55 -6.89 -9.58
CA SER A 173 -9.59 -6.99 -11.03
C SER A 173 -9.92 -5.66 -11.68
N GLY A 174 -9.65 -5.58 -12.99
CA GLY A 174 -9.99 -4.43 -13.81
C GLY A 174 -8.93 -3.33 -13.79
N SER A 175 -9.33 -2.14 -14.22
CA SER A 175 -8.43 -1.02 -14.45
C SER A 175 -8.21 -0.21 -13.16
N PHE A 176 -6.95 0.01 -12.84
CA PHE A 176 -6.53 0.86 -11.72
C PHE A 176 -5.82 2.10 -12.25
N LYS A 177 -5.94 3.19 -11.49
CA LYS A 177 -5.23 4.45 -11.77
C LYS A 177 -4.15 4.66 -10.73
N THR A 178 -3.09 5.37 -11.10
CA THR A 178 -2.02 5.78 -10.17
C THR A 178 -1.93 7.31 -10.14
N PRO A 179 -1.46 7.90 -9.03
CA PRO A 179 -1.13 9.33 -9.01
C PRO A 179 -0.14 9.70 -10.13
N GLU A 180 -0.28 10.87 -10.73
CA GLU A 180 0.69 11.41 -11.67
C GLU A 180 2.05 11.62 -10.97
N GLY A 181 3.15 11.26 -11.63
CA GLY A 181 4.45 11.23 -10.97
C GLY A 181 4.64 10.06 -9.99
N SER A 182 3.79 9.02 -10.04
CA SER A 182 4.08 7.75 -9.37
C SER A 182 5.30 7.03 -9.97
N SER A 183 5.97 6.23 -9.15
CA SER A 183 7.02 5.29 -9.59
C SER A 183 6.46 4.25 -10.56
N THR A 184 7.33 3.68 -11.41
CA THR A 184 6.99 2.50 -12.24
C THR A 184 6.54 1.30 -11.40
N SER A 185 6.83 1.30 -10.09
CA SER A 185 6.26 0.40 -9.09
C SER A 185 4.75 0.18 -9.21
N GLY A 186 3.99 1.26 -9.48
CA GLY A 186 2.53 1.14 -9.63
C GLY A 186 2.13 0.28 -10.81
N SER A 187 2.69 0.54 -11.99
CA SER A 187 2.31 -0.15 -13.23
C SER A 187 3.04 -1.48 -13.47
N LYS A 188 4.20 -1.70 -12.85
CA LYS A 188 5.03 -2.91 -13.04
C LYS A 188 5.06 -3.85 -11.83
N GLY A 189 4.73 -3.36 -10.64
CA GLY A 189 4.69 -4.14 -9.40
C GLY A 189 3.28 -4.31 -8.88
N PHE A 190 2.66 -3.24 -8.35
CA PHE A 190 1.42 -3.34 -7.59
C PHE A 190 0.20 -3.76 -8.43
N ILE A 191 -0.06 -3.13 -9.58
CA ILE A 191 -1.21 -3.49 -10.42
C ILE A 191 -1.09 -4.94 -10.92
N PRO A 192 0.06 -5.39 -11.45
CA PRO A 192 0.25 -6.80 -11.79
C PRO A 192 0.04 -7.75 -10.60
N LEU A 193 0.50 -7.38 -9.40
CA LEU A 193 0.32 -8.19 -8.18
C LEU A 193 -1.16 -8.29 -7.77
N LEU A 194 -1.95 -7.23 -7.93
CA LEU A 194 -3.40 -7.25 -7.71
C LEU A 194 -4.09 -8.25 -8.67
N HIS A 195 -3.72 -8.26 -9.95
CA HIS A 195 -4.25 -9.23 -10.90
C HIS A 195 -3.77 -10.65 -10.60
N GLN A 196 -2.53 -10.82 -10.12
CA GLN A 196 -1.95 -12.12 -9.78
C GLN A 196 -2.70 -12.81 -8.64
N ILE A 197 -3.11 -12.09 -7.59
CA ILE A 197 -3.76 -12.68 -6.42
C ILE A 197 -5.23 -13.09 -6.69
N GLU A 198 -5.84 -12.60 -7.77
CA GLU A 198 -7.27 -12.80 -8.08
C GLU A 198 -7.73 -14.26 -7.99
N PRO A 199 -7.04 -15.26 -8.57
CA PRO A 199 -7.47 -16.66 -8.47
C PRO A 199 -7.45 -17.19 -7.03
N LYS A 200 -6.53 -16.70 -6.19
CA LYS A 200 -6.46 -17.08 -4.76
C LYS A 200 -7.66 -16.54 -3.99
N LEU A 201 -8.09 -15.31 -4.28
CA LEU A 201 -9.26 -14.69 -3.63
C LEU A 201 -10.59 -15.39 -3.95
N LYS A 202 -10.65 -16.23 -4.99
CA LYS A 202 -11.83 -17.06 -5.31
C LYS A 202 -11.89 -18.35 -4.48
N GLN A 203 -10.82 -18.68 -3.76
CA GLN A 203 -10.73 -19.85 -2.91
C GLN A 203 -10.90 -19.44 -1.45
N LYS A 204 -11.44 -20.34 -0.62
CA LYS A 204 -11.49 -20.12 0.83
C LYS A 204 -10.08 -20.10 1.39
N SER A 205 -9.76 -19.08 2.18
CA SER A 205 -8.47 -19.07 2.87
C SER A 205 -8.44 -20.10 4.00
N ASN A 206 -7.33 -20.80 4.13
CA ASN A 206 -7.01 -21.61 5.30
C ASN A 206 -6.40 -20.78 6.45
N GLN A 207 -6.22 -19.47 6.24
CA GLN A 207 -5.64 -18.56 7.22
C GLN A 207 -6.63 -17.48 7.62
N THR A 208 -6.58 -17.09 8.89
CA THR A 208 -7.27 -15.90 9.39
C THR A 208 -6.24 -14.96 9.99
N MET A 209 -6.47 -13.67 9.84
CA MET A 209 -5.64 -12.63 10.44
C MET A 209 -6.48 -11.87 11.46
N ILE A 210 -5.87 -11.57 12.59
CA ILE A 210 -6.35 -10.59 13.57
C ILE A 210 -5.27 -9.52 13.69
N SER A 211 -5.64 -8.26 13.53
CA SER A 211 -4.76 -7.12 13.73
C SER A 211 -5.43 -6.12 14.65
N VAL A 212 -4.68 -5.65 15.65
CA VAL A 212 -5.09 -4.58 16.56
C VAL A 212 -4.05 -3.48 16.46
N THR A 213 -4.50 -2.26 16.18
CA THR A 213 -3.66 -1.06 16.15
C THR A 213 -4.25 -0.03 17.10
N GLN A 214 -3.42 0.49 18.01
CA GLN A 214 -3.81 1.46 19.03
C GLN A 214 -2.93 2.72 18.95
N ASP A 215 -3.53 3.88 19.21
CA ASP A 215 -2.78 5.07 19.61
C ASP A 215 -2.38 4.90 21.07
N VAL A 216 -1.07 4.84 21.33
CA VAL A 216 -0.52 4.58 22.67
C VAL A 216 0.03 5.84 23.33
N GLY A 217 -0.26 7.02 22.75
CA GLY A 217 0.20 8.31 23.25
C GLY A 217 1.62 8.65 22.83
N GLY A 218 2.06 9.89 23.13
CA GLY A 218 3.42 10.37 22.82
C GLY A 218 3.76 10.46 21.33
N GLY A 219 2.76 10.34 20.45
CA GLY A 219 2.95 10.24 19.00
C GLY A 219 3.39 8.86 18.52
N LEU A 220 3.07 7.80 19.27
CA LEU A 220 3.32 6.41 18.90
C LEU A 220 2.01 5.65 18.68
N PHE A 221 2.04 4.75 17.69
CA PHE A 221 0.96 3.83 17.38
C PHE A 221 1.49 2.40 17.42
N ALA A 222 0.99 1.58 18.34
CA ALA A 222 1.40 0.18 18.45
C ALA A 222 0.46 -0.70 17.62
N SER A 223 1.01 -1.66 16.87
CA SER A 223 0.22 -2.58 16.07
C SER A 223 0.70 -4.02 16.26
N MET A 224 -0.23 -4.93 16.51
CA MET A 224 0.01 -6.36 16.54
C MET A 224 -0.91 -7.05 15.53
N GLN A 225 -0.30 -7.72 14.56
CA GLN A 225 -0.95 -8.55 13.57
C GLN A 225 -0.53 -10.00 13.78
N VAL A 226 -1.49 -10.90 13.88
CA VAL A 226 -1.27 -12.34 14.04
C VAL A 226 -2.07 -13.09 12.98
N VAL A 227 -1.39 -13.99 12.27
CA VAL A 227 -1.98 -14.86 11.27
C VAL A 227 -2.04 -16.28 11.83
N TYR A 228 -3.24 -16.85 11.87
CA TYR A 228 -3.50 -18.20 12.35
C TYR A 228 -3.86 -19.10 11.17
N ASP A 229 -3.41 -20.36 11.22
CA ASP A 229 -3.97 -21.42 10.39
C ASP A 229 -5.30 -21.88 11.00
N LYS A 230 -6.38 -21.84 10.23
CA LYS A 230 -7.75 -22.12 10.70
C LYS A 230 -7.97 -23.58 11.09
N ASN A 231 -7.13 -24.51 10.66
CA ASN A 231 -7.30 -25.93 10.94
C ASN A 231 -6.59 -26.33 12.22
N SER A 232 -5.36 -25.85 12.38
CA SER A 232 -4.50 -26.17 13.53
C SER A 232 -4.59 -25.15 14.65
N ASN A 233 -5.20 -23.99 14.40
CA ASN A 233 -5.15 -22.79 15.24
C ASN A 233 -3.73 -22.32 15.53
N ASN A 234 -2.75 -22.76 14.73
CA ASN A 234 -1.37 -22.39 14.97
C ASN A 234 -1.05 -21.00 14.46
N ILE A 235 -0.18 -20.29 15.17
CA ILE A 235 0.39 -19.02 14.69
C ILE A 235 1.29 -19.31 13.49
N VAL A 236 0.83 -18.93 12.30
CA VAL A 236 1.60 -18.97 11.05
C VAL A 236 2.57 -17.81 10.98
N ASP A 237 2.10 -16.64 11.40
CA ASP A 237 2.93 -15.46 11.42
C ASP A 237 2.50 -14.42 12.45
N LEU A 238 3.44 -13.57 12.82
CA LEU A 238 3.24 -12.48 13.76
C LEU A 238 4.05 -11.26 13.33
N HIS A 239 3.44 -10.09 13.36
CA HIS A 239 4.10 -8.82 13.16
C HIS A 239 3.70 -7.87 14.29
N TYR A 240 4.68 -7.46 15.09
CA TYR A 240 4.54 -6.37 16.05
C TYR A 240 5.43 -5.21 15.61
N ASP A 241 4.90 -4.00 15.68
CA ASP A 241 5.63 -2.78 15.36
C ASP A 241 5.03 -1.57 16.11
N GLU A 242 5.83 -0.52 16.21
CA GLU A 242 5.44 0.77 16.75
C GLU A 242 5.76 1.86 15.73
N TYR A 243 4.76 2.62 15.33
CA TYR A 243 4.86 3.65 14.30
C TYR A 243 4.89 5.03 14.92
N PHE A 244 5.80 5.87 14.46
CA PHE A 244 5.79 7.29 14.78
C PHE A 244 4.65 8.00 14.05
N ALA A 245 4.11 9.03 14.67
CA ALA A 245 3.04 9.85 14.11
C ALA A 245 3.41 10.45 12.75
N ASP A 246 2.37 10.75 11.96
CA ASP A 246 2.55 11.31 10.62
C ASP A 246 2.95 12.80 10.64
N GLU A 247 2.77 13.47 11.77
CA GLU A 247 3.15 14.86 12.01
C GLU A 247 4.18 14.95 13.13
N LYS A 248 5.26 15.72 12.91
CA LYS A 248 6.36 15.88 13.86
C LYS A 248 5.91 16.42 15.22
N ASP A 249 4.90 17.28 15.23
CA ASP A 249 4.45 17.94 16.45
C ASP A 249 3.59 17.07 17.36
N LEU A 250 3.11 15.93 16.86
CA LEU A 250 2.43 14.93 17.67
C LEU A 250 3.42 14.03 18.44
N ILE A 251 4.70 14.05 18.08
CA ILE A 251 5.74 13.26 18.76
C ILE A 251 6.29 14.10 19.91
N GLU A 252 6.06 13.64 21.14
CA GLU A 252 6.38 14.40 22.35
C GLU A 252 7.89 14.47 22.60
N ASP A 253 8.61 13.37 22.43
CA ASP A 253 10.06 13.33 22.60
C ASP A 253 10.77 14.09 21.44
N PRO A 254 11.46 15.21 21.72
CA PRO A 254 12.15 15.98 20.70
C PRO A 254 13.20 15.17 19.92
N ASN A 255 13.82 14.16 20.55
CA ASN A 255 14.85 13.32 19.92
C ASN A 255 14.24 12.31 18.94
N LEU A 256 12.94 12.05 19.03
CA LEU A 256 12.24 11.10 18.18
C LEU A 256 11.47 11.76 17.03
N LYS A 257 11.30 13.09 17.05
CA LYS A 257 10.60 13.85 15.99
C LYS A 257 11.15 13.60 14.58
N MET A 258 12.45 13.32 14.46
CA MET A 258 13.09 13.00 13.18
C MET A 258 12.59 11.70 12.53
N TYR A 259 11.93 10.83 13.30
CA TYR A 259 11.39 9.55 12.82
C TYR A 259 9.91 9.59 12.43
N TYR A 260 9.28 10.77 12.37
CA TYR A 260 7.91 10.92 11.90
C TYR A 260 7.65 10.16 10.59
N ARG A 261 6.47 9.51 10.48
CA ARG A 261 6.04 8.63 9.37
C ARG A 261 6.85 7.33 9.20
N GLN A 262 7.68 6.98 10.17
CA GLN A 262 8.48 5.75 10.14
C GLN A 262 7.99 4.76 11.19
N SER A 263 8.31 3.49 10.98
CA SER A 263 8.18 2.46 12.01
C SER A 263 9.48 2.28 12.78
N LYS A 264 9.41 1.92 14.06
CA LYS A 264 10.56 1.51 14.85
C LYS A 264 11.19 0.23 14.30
N TYR A 265 10.42 -0.76 13.88
CA TYR A 265 10.98 -2.04 13.40
C TYR A 265 11.67 -1.90 12.04
N GLN A 266 11.09 -1.16 11.10
CA GLN A 266 11.57 -1.13 9.71
C GLN A 266 12.46 0.07 9.36
N SER A 267 12.57 1.09 10.22
CA SER A 267 13.44 2.24 9.95
C SER A 267 14.90 1.87 10.20
N PRO A 268 15.77 1.86 9.17
CA PRO A 268 17.20 1.66 9.39
C PRO A 268 17.80 2.78 10.24
N ILE A 269 17.32 4.02 10.09
CA ILE A 269 17.84 5.18 10.83
C ILE A 269 17.48 5.09 12.32
N TYR A 270 16.25 4.67 12.65
CA TYR A 270 15.87 4.44 14.04
C TYR A 270 16.65 3.25 14.63
N ASN A 271 16.70 2.15 13.89
CA ASN A 271 17.42 0.95 14.32
C ASN A 271 18.90 1.22 14.59
N ASP A 272 19.57 2.02 13.76
CA ASP A 272 20.97 2.40 13.99
C ASP A 272 21.13 3.32 15.20
N HIS A 273 20.13 4.15 15.56
CA HIS A 273 20.16 4.98 16.76
C HIS A 273 19.98 4.17 18.05
N VAL A 274 19.17 3.11 18.04
CA VAL A 274 18.88 2.29 19.23
C VAL A 274 19.63 0.95 19.27
N ASP A 275 20.74 0.85 18.52
CA ASP A 275 21.56 -0.35 18.39
C ASP A 275 20.74 -1.62 18.07
N LYS A 276 19.70 -1.47 17.22
CA LYS A 276 18.80 -2.54 16.73
C LYS A 276 18.00 -3.29 17.80
N THR A 277 18.10 -2.87 19.06
CA THR A 277 17.47 -3.54 20.22
C THR A 277 15.98 -3.81 20.01
N PHE A 278 15.22 -2.81 19.54
CA PHE A 278 13.78 -2.97 19.29
C PHE A 278 13.51 -4.05 18.23
N LYS A 279 14.19 -3.97 17.08
CA LYS A 279 14.02 -4.92 15.99
C LYS A 279 14.38 -6.35 16.41
N GLU A 280 15.47 -6.53 17.13
CA GLU A 280 15.92 -7.85 17.61
C GLU A 280 14.94 -8.44 18.63
N ASN A 281 14.39 -7.61 19.53
CA ASN A 281 13.35 -8.03 20.46
C ASN A 281 12.07 -8.49 19.72
N VAL A 282 11.64 -7.75 18.69
CA VAL A 282 10.50 -8.14 17.84
C VAL A 282 10.77 -9.46 17.10
N ASP A 283 11.96 -9.61 16.50
CA ASP A 283 12.33 -10.83 15.76
C ASP A 283 12.39 -12.06 16.68
N SER A 284 12.94 -11.90 17.88
CA SER A 284 12.97 -12.92 18.93
C SER A 284 11.55 -13.28 19.39
N TYR A 285 10.72 -12.28 19.67
CA TYR A 285 9.33 -12.47 20.08
C TYR A 285 8.51 -13.22 19.03
N ARG A 286 8.61 -12.81 17.76
CA ARG A 286 7.95 -13.50 16.63
C ARG A 286 8.40 -14.95 16.52
N SER A 287 9.70 -15.22 16.62
CA SER A 287 10.25 -16.57 16.53
C SER A 287 9.74 -17.46 17.67
N ASN A 288 9.76 -16.96 18.90
CA ASN A 288 9.28 -17.68 20.07
C ASN A 288 7.77 -17.95 19.99
N SER A 289 6.99 -16.94 19.64
CA SER A 289 5.52 -17.04 19.54
C SER A 289 5.10 -18.07 18.49
N LYS A 290 5.76 -18.07 17.32
CA LYS A 290 5.52 -19.06 16.26
C LYS A 290 5.92 -20.47 16.69
N SER A 291 7.06 -20.62 17.38
CA SER A 291 7.54 -21.94 17.82
C SER A 291 6.64 -22.60 18.86
N ARG A 292 6.02 -21.79 19.72
CA ARG A 292 5.12 -22.23 20.79
C ARG A 292 3.66 -22.21 20.37
N SER A 293 3.37 -21.54 19.27
CA SER A 293 2.02 -21.29 18.79
C SER A 293 1.16 -20.51 19.79
N GLU A 294 1.78 -19.55 20.48
CA GLU A 294 1.19 -18.80 21.59
C GLU A 294 1.73 -17.37 21.62
N LEU A 295 0.90 -16.41 22.04
CA LEU A 295 1.32 -15.04 22.36
C LEU A 295 1.71 -14.97 23.83
N ILE A 296 2.92 -14.52 24.12
CA ILE A 296 3.51 -14.56 25.47
C ILE A 296 3.69 -13.14 25.96
N GLU A 297 3.28 -12.84 27.19
CA GLU A 297 3.55 -11.53 27.78
C GLU A 297 5.07 -11.25 27.82
N SER A 298 5.44 -9.99 27.61
CA SER A 298 6.84 -9.56 27.54
C SER A 298 6.98 -8.16 28.12
N ASP A 299 8.01 -7.96 28.94
CA ASP A 299 8.39 -6.66 29.48
C ASP A 299 9.44 -5.94 28.59
N SER A 300 9.79 -6.52 27.44
CA SER A 300 10.77 -5.96 26.49
C SER A 300 10.22 -4.81 25.63
N PHE A 301 8.94 -4.48 25.77
CA PHE A 301 8.22 -3.49 24.98
C PHE A 301 7.47 -2.51 25.89
N GLY A 302 6.81 -1.50 25.32
CA GLY A 302 6.01 -0.55 26.11
C GLY A 302 4.85 -1.23 26.85
N GLU A 303 4.33 -0.57 27.88
CA GLU A 303 3.26 -1.11 28.75
C GLU A 303 1.96 -1.48 28.02
N TRP A 304 1.77 -0.95 26.81
CA TRP A 304 0.68 -1.28 25.89
C TRP A 304 0.79 -2.66 25.23
N PHE A 305 1.97 -3.28 25.23
CA PHE A 305 2.21 -4.54 24.53
C PHE A 305 1.38 -5.72 25.07
N ASN A 306 1.41 -5.94 26.39
CA ASN A 306 0.65 -7.03 27.02
C ASN A 306 -0.87 -6.84 26.89
N PRO A 307 -1.43 -5.61 26.99
CA PRO A 307 -2.81 -5.33 26.60
C PRO A 307 -3.16 -5.73 25.16
N LEU A 308 -2.29 -5.47 24.16
CA LEU A 308 -2.52 -5.89 22.78
C LEU A 308 -2.62 -7.42 22.67
N ILE A 309 -1.75 -8.16 23.36
CA ILE A 309 -1.80 -9.63 23.40
C ILE A 309 -3.16 -10.11 23.94
N LYS A 310 -3.63 -9.51 25.04
CA LYS A 310 -4.93 -9.86 25.64
C LYS A 310 -6.07 -9.61 24.67
N GLU A 311 -6.03 -8.49 23.95
CA GLU A 311 -7.05 -8.15 22.96
C GLU A 311 -7.05 -9.15 21.79
N ILE A 312 -5.88 -9.49 21.23
CA ILE A 312 -5.77 -10.51 20.18
C ILE A 312 -6.29 -11.87 20.66
N ASN A 313 -5.90 -12.31 21.85
CA ASN A 313 -6.35 -13.58 22.41
C ASN A 313 -7.87 -13.61 22.62
N ASN A 314 -8.47 -12.51 23.08
CA ASN A 314 -9.92 -12.39 23.23
C ASN A 314 -10.63 -12.46 21.87
N LEU A 315 -10.09 -11.79 20.85
CA LEU A 315 -10.65 -11.81 19.48
C LEU A 315 -10.52 -13.19 18.82
N HIS A 316 -9.46 -13.94 19.13
CA HIS A 316 -9.25 -15.28 18.58
C HIS A 316 -10.19 -16.34 19.17
N GLN A 317 -10.65 -16.13 20.40
CA GLN A 317 -11.58 -17.04 21.09
C GLN A 317 -13.04 -16.87 20.65
N ASN A 318 -13.39 -15.73 20.03
CA ASN A 318 -14.75 -15.38 19.60
C ASN A 318 -14.94 -15.56 18.08
#